data_AF-A0A0D9V4K2-F1
#
_entry.id   AF-A0A0D9V4K2-F1
#
_cell.length_a   1.000
_cell.length_b   1.000
_cell.length_c   1.000
_cell.angle_alpha   90.00
_cell.angle_beta   90.00
_cell.angle_gamma   90.00
#
_symmetry.space_group_name_H-M   'P 1'
#
loop_
_entity.id
_entity.type
_entity.pdbx_description
1 polymer ?
#
loop_
_entity_poly.entity_id
_entity_poly.type
_entity_poly.pdbx_seq_one_letter_code
_entity_poly.pdbx_strand_id
1 'polypeptide(L)'
;MAENPLLRKVLGIHLLLNANDIKILIDAANADLKENSGRIAKVRVRLRLFRCLADKAMATPMTLQQRRAVRVAVNEAVDVITASLPLLLERRRQLREVVSILRLLRANDFVVRAEVPLRRVLLAVKIGSATMVAYVVSRHGVPAIRGLVRIFSLGMRGFLERYRVARFLI
;
A
#
# COMPACT_ATOMS: atom_id res chain seq x y z
N MET A 1 18.51 -5.26 15.67
CA MET A 1 17.42 -5.66 14.76
C MET A 1 18.03 -5.86 13.38
N ALA A 2 17.85 -7.00 12.74
CA ALA A 2 18.41 -7.23 11.41
C ALA A 2 17.63 -6.40 10.37
N GLU A 3 18.33 -5.60 9.57
CA GLU A 3 17.72 -4.81 8.50
C GLU A 3 17.11 -5.74 7.44
N ASN A 4 15.88 -5.43 7.01
CA ASN A 4 15.16 -6.21 6.01
C ASN A 4 15.83 -6.04 4.62
N PRO A 5 16.39 -7.10 4.02
CA PRO A 5 17.17 -7.00 2.79
C PRO A 5 16.34 -6.52 1.59
N LEU A 6 15.02 -6.76 1.60
CA LEU A 6 14.12 -6.25 0.57
C LEU A 6 13.95 -4.73 0.67
N LEU A 7 13.94 -4.17 1.89
CA LEU A 7 13.85 -2.72 2.09
C LEU A 7 15.06 -2.00 1.56
N ARG A 8 16.26 -2.52 1.82
CA ARG A 8 17.50 -1.93 1.32
C ARG A 8 17.51 -1.82 -0.20
N LYS A 9 16.98 -2.85 -0.88
CA LYS A 9 16.84 -2.87 -2.35
C LYS A 9 15.81 -1.84 -2.84
N VAL A 10 14.68 -1.68 -2.15
CA VAL A 10 13.64 -0.69 -2.51
C VAL A 10 14.12 0.74 -2.28
N LEU A 11 14.80 1.00 -1.16
CA LEU A 11 15.34 2.33 -0.82
C LEU A 11 16.43 2.78 -1.81
N GLY A 12 17.27 1.85 -2.30
CA GLY A 12 18.29 2.16 -3.30
C GLY A 12 17.74 2.57 -4.68
N ILE A 13 16.54 2.10 -5.05
CA ILE A 13 15.91 2.41 -6.36
C ILE A 13 15.09 3.72 -6.28
N HIS A 14 14.85 4.21 -5.07
CA HIS A 14 13.89 5.26 -4.80
C HIS A 14 14.22 6.63 -5.43
N LEU A 15 15.48 6.85 -5.80
CA LEU A 15 15.93 8.07 -6.49
C LEU A 15 15.48 8.16 -7.96
N LEU A 16 14.93 7.09 -8.54
CA LEU A 16 14.62 7.00 -9.98
C LEU A 16 13.15 6.66 -10.31
N LEU A 17 12.31 6.37 -9.32
CA LEU A 17 10.95 5.87 -9.54
C LEU A 17 9.93 7.00 -9.63
N ASN A 18 9.11 6.99 -10.68
CA ASN A 18 7.93 7.85 -10.78
C ASN A 18 6.72 7.23 -10.04
N ALA A 19 5.65 7.99 -9.83
CA ALA A 19 4.43 7.52 -9.13
C ALA A 19 3.80 6.24 -9.74
N ASN A 20 3.94 6.02 -11.05
CA ASN A 20 3.42 4.83 -11.73
C ASN A 20 4.29 3.60 -11.44
N ASP A 21 5.61 3.76 -11.41
CA ASP A 21 6.53 2.67 -11.07
C ASP A 21 6.33 2.21 -9.62
N ILE A 22 6.12 3.16 -8.71
CA ILE A 22 5.79 2.85 -7.29
C ILE A 22 4.46 2.09 -7.21
N LYS A 23 3.46 2.44 -8.03
CA LYS A 23 2.19 1.69 -8.10
C LYS A 23 2.40 0.25 -8.56
N ILE A 24 3.17 0.03 -9.63
CA ILE A 24 3.49 -1.31 -10.14
C ILE A 24 4.17 -2.16 -9.06
N LEU A 25 5.11 -1.58 -8.32
CA LEU A 25 5.80 -2.27 -7.22
C LEU A 25 4.85 -2.60 -6.06
N ILE A 26 3.91 -1.72 -5.72
CA ILE A 26 2.87 -2.00 -4.71
C ILE A 26 1.99 -3.16 -5.17
N ASP A 27 1.56 -3.16 -6.43
CA ASP A 27 0.69 -4.21 -6.98
C ASP A 27 1.40 -5.56 -7.00
N ALA A 28 2.67 -5.60 -7.41
CA ALA A 28 3.51 -6.79 -7.34
C ALA A 28 3.69 -7.30 -5.90
N ALA A 29 4.02 -6.42 -4.95
CA ALA A 29 4.18 -6.81 -3.54
C ALA A 29 2.86 -7.31 -2.91
N ASN A 30 1.71 -6.78 -3.33
CA ASN A 30 0.40 -7.29 -2.92
C ASN A 30 0.10 -8.67 -3.52
N ALA A 31 0.49 -8.93 -4.77
CA ALA A 31 0.38 -10.25 -5.38
C ALA A 31 1.21 -11.28 -4.60
N ASP A 32 2.46 -10.94 -4.26
CA ASP A 32 3.33 -11.78 -3.43
C ASP A 32 2.75 -12.04 -2.03
N LEU A 33 2.14 -11.03 -1.41
CA LEU A 33 1.44 -11.18 -0.12
C LEU A 33 0.25 -12.15 -0.22
N LYS A 34 -0.50 -12.10 -1.33
CA LYS A 34 -1.62 -13.00 -1.59
C LYS A 34 -1.12 -14.42 -1.77
N GLU A 35 -0.06 -14.62 -2.55
CA GLU A 35 0.55 -15.93 -2.75
C GLU A 35 1.08 -16.52 -1.43
N ASN A 36 1.83 -15.73 -0.65
CA ASN A 36 2.33 -16.13 0.67
C ASN A 36 1.18 -16.52 1.62
N SER A 37 0.09 -15.74 1.63
CA SER A 37 -1.10 -16.04 2.42
C SER A 37 -1.75 -17.36 1.99
N GLY A 38 -1.78 -17.66 0.68
CA GLY A 38 -2.24 -18.94 0.15
C GLY A 38 -1.36 -20.11 0.60
N ARG A 39 -0.03 -19.95 0.62
CA ARG A 39 0.91 -20.96 1.14
C ARG A 39 0.68 -21.23 2.63
N ILE A 40 0.51 -20.20 3.44
CA ILE A 40 0.17 -20.33 4.87
C ILE A 40 -1.16 -21.08 5.05
N ALA A 41 -2.18 -20.76 4.25
CA ALA A 41 -3.47 -21.44 4.31
C ALA A 41 -3.34 -22.94 3.98
N LYS A 42 -2.57 -23.30 2.94
CA LYS A 42 -2.29 -24.70 2.58
C LYS A 42 -1.65 -25.48 3.73
N VAL A 43 -0.64 -24.91 4.40
CA VAL A 43 -0.01 -25.52 5.57
C VAL A 43 -1.02 -25.73 6.70
N ARG A 44 -1.85 -24.72 7.00
CA ARG A 44 -2.90 -24.84 8.03
C ARG A 44 -3.92 -25.92 7.71
N VAL A 45 -4.35 -26.04 6.45
CA VAL A 45 -5.29 -27.09 6.03
C VAL A 45 -4.66 -28.47 6.18
N ARG A 46 -3.43 -28.67 5.71
CA ARG A 46 -2.71 -29.96 5.88
C ARG A 46 -2.60 -30.35 7.35
N LEU A 47 -2.27 -29.39 8.21
CA LEU A 47 -2.15 -29.63 9.65
C LEU A 47 -3.48 -30.01 10.31
N ARG A 48 -4.60 -29.40 9.91
CA ARG A 48 -5.94 -29.80 10.38
C ARG A 48 -6.30 -31.21 9.93
N LEU A 49 -6.07 -31.52 8.65
CA LEU A 49 -6.33 -32.85 8.10
C LEU A 49 -5.50 -33.91 8.84
N PHE A 50 -4.22 -33.65 9.03
CA PHE A 50 -3.32 -34.56 9.73
C PHE A 50 -3.73 -34.78 11.18
N ARG A 51 -4.09 -33.72 11.92
CA ARG A 51 -4.61 -33.85 13.29
C ARG A 51 -5.90 -34.67 13.35
N CYS A 52 -6.83 -34.45 12.43
CA CYS A 52 -8.06 -35.23 12.35
C CYS A 52 -7.78 -36.72 12.09
N LEU A 53 -6.83 -37.04 11.20
CA LEU A 53 -6.41 -38.41 10.96
C LEU A 53 -5.71 -39.02 12.18
N ALA A 54 -4.86 -38.25 12.86
CA ALA A 54 -4.20 -38.68 14.10
C ALA A 54 -5.21 -38.95 15.22
N ASP A 55 -6.23 -38.11 15.38
CA ASP A 55 -7.30 -38.30 16.37
C ASP A 55 -8.10 -39.57 16.07
N LYS A 56 -8.43 -39.81 14.79
CA LYS A 56 -9.08 -41.06 14.35
C LYS A 56 -8.21 -42.29 14.60
N ALA A 57 -6.92 -42.21 14.30
CA ALA A 57 -5.99 -43.28 14.60
C ALA A 57 -5.96 -43.56 16.11
N MET A 58 -5.83 -42.52 16.94
CA MET A 58 -5.79 -42.62 18.40
C MET A 58 -7.09 -43.10 19.05
N ALA A 59 -8.22 -43.08 18.32
CA ALA A 59 -9.50 -43.62 18.76
C ALA A 59 -9.62 -45.14 18.58
N THR A 60 -8.74 -45.77 17.77
CA THR A 60 -8.71 -47.23 17.65
C THR A 60 -8.13 -47.89 18.91
N PRO A 61 -8.68 -49.03 19.36
CA PRO A 61 -8.14 -49.75 20.51
C PRO A 61 -6.73 -50.26 20.19
N MET A 62 -5.78 -49.87 21.03
CA MET A 62 -4.36 -50.13 20.81
C MET A 62 -3.64 -50.30 22.15
N THR A 63 -2.51 -51.01 22.11
CA THR A 63 -1.65 -51.16 23.29
C THR A 63 -0.97 -49.84 23.66
N LEU A 64 -0.52 -49.73 24.91
CA LEU A 64 0.17 -48.54 25.43
C LEU A 64 1.45 -48.21 24.63
N GLN A 65 2.18 -49.23 24.18
CA GLN A 65 3.39 -49.08 23.38
C GLN A 65 3.08 -48.56 21.97
N GLN A 66 2.06 -49.12 21.30
CA GLN A 66 1.59 -48.64 20.00
C GLN A 66 1.11 -47.18 20.08
N ARG A 67 0.36 -46.84 21.14
CA ARG A 67 -0.12 -45.47 21.36
C ARG A 67 1.02 -44.46 21.50
N ARG A 68 2.10 -44.84 22.19
CA ARG A 68 3.31 -44.00 22.31
C ARG A 68 4.00 -43.84 20.95
N ALA A 69 4.18 -44.93 20.20
CA ALA A 69 4.79 -44.89 18.86
C ALA A 69 4.00 -44.00 17.89
N VAL A 70 2.67 -44.14 17.86
CA VAL A 70 1.79 -43.30 17.03
C VAL A 70 1.90 -41.83 17.45
N ARG A 71 1.92 -41.52 18.74
CA ARG A 71 2.07 -40.14 19.23
C ARG A 71 3.40 -39.51 18.82
N VAL A 72 4.51 -40.26 18.88
CA VAL A 72 5.83 -39.79 18.43
C VAL A 72 5.80 -39.49 16.93
N ALA A 73 5.32 -40.43 16.12
CA ALA A 73 5.22 -40.25 14.66
C ALA A 73 4.30 -39.07 14.27
N VAL A 74 3.21 -38.86 15.01
CA VAL A 74 2.32 -37.71 14.81
C VAL A 74 3.03 -36.39 15.13
N ASN A 75 3.76 -36.34 16.24
CA ASN A 75 4.50 -35.13 16.62
C ASN A 75 5.58 -34.79 15.58
N GLU A 76 6.36 -35.77 15.13
CA GLU A 76 7.38 -35.58 14.08
C GLU A 76 6.76 -35.06 12.78
N ALA A 77 5.62 -35.63 12.36
CA ALA A 77 4.94 -35.16 11.16
C ALA A 77 4.35 -33.75 11.31
N VAL A 78 3.84 -33.39 12.50
CA VAL A 78 3.40 -32.01 12.80
C VAL A 78 4.60 -31.06 12.73
N ASP A 79 5.74 -31.42 13.30
CA ASP A 79 6.96 -30.62 13.27
C ASP A 79 7.43 -30.39 11.82
N VAL A 80 7.46 -31.44 11.00
CA VAL A 80 7.79 -31.34 9.56
C VAL A 80 6.81 -30.41 8.81
N ILE A 81 5.51 -30.53 9.04
CA ILE A 81 4.51 -29.68 8.39
C ILE A 81 4.65 -28.23 8.84
N THR A 82 4.96 -27.99 10.12
CA THR A 82 5.06 -26.66 10.70
C THR A 82 6.41 -25.98 10.50
N ALA A 83 7.47 -26.71 10.16
CA ALA A 83 8.83 -26.19 9.98
C ALA A 83 8.91 -25.01 8.99
N SER A 84 8.05 -25.00 7.97
CA SER A 84 8.01 -23.92 6.97
C SER A 84 7.21 -22.68 7.42
N LEU A 85 6.42 -22.78 8.48
CA LEU A 85 5.50 -21.72 8.91
C LEU A 85 6.21 -20.45 9.41
N PRO A 86 7.30 -20.54 10.22
CA PRO A 86 8.03 -19.35 10.67
C PRO A 86 8.58 -18.54 9.50
N LEU A 87 9.17 -19.20 8.50
CA LEU A 87 9.72 -18.54 7.30
C LEU A 87 8.62 -17.85 6.49
N LEU A 88 7.46 -18.50 6.34
CA LEU A 88 6.33 -17.90 5.63
C LEU A 88 5.77 -16.67 6.35
N LEU A 89 5.68 -16.72 7.68
CA LEU A 89 5.23 -15.60 8.50
C LEU A 89 6.23 -14.43 8.48
N GLU A 90 7.51 -14.72 8.53
CA GLU A 90 8.56 -13.71 8.42
C GLU A 90 8.55 -13.03 7.05
N ARG A 91 8.44 -13.82 5.96
CA ARG A 91 8.28 -13.27 4.61
C ARG A 91 7.03 -12.40 4.48
N ARG A 92 5.91 -12.78 5.13
CA ARG A 92 4.68 -11.96 5.17
C ARG A 92 4.91 -10.62 5.87
N ARG A 93 5.64 -10.63 6.99
CA ARG A 93 6.00 -9.42 7.73
C ARG A 93 6.85 -8.50 6.86
N GLN A 94 7.90 -9.03 6.24
CA GLN A 94 8.80 -8.28 5.37
C GLN A 94 8.07 -7.66 4.17
N LEU A 95 7.18 -8.40 3.52
CA LEU A 95 6.37 -7.88 2.42
C LEU A 95 5.40 -6.77 2.85
N ARG A 96 4.78 -6.90 4.04
CA ARG A 96 3.93 -5.82 4.59
C ARG A 96 4.73 -4.56 4.84
N GLU A 97 5.95 -4.69 5.36
CA GLU A 97 6.84 -3.56 5.61
C GLU A 97 7.24 -2.86 4.30
N VAL A 98 7.58 -3.62 3.26
CA VAL A 98 7.84 -3.10 1.91
C VAL A 98 6.62 -2.36 1.36
N VAL A 99 5.42 -2.94 1.44
CA VAL A 99 4.18 -2.28 0.98
C VAL A 99 3.92 -0.99 1.74
N SER A 100 4.09 -0.98 3.06
CA SER A 100 3.94 0.22 3.89
C SER A 100 4.91 1.31 3.46
N ILE A 101 6.19 0.98 3.26
CA ILE A 101 7.18 1.94 2.78
C ILE A 101 6.76 2.46 1.41
N LEU A 102 6.54 1.60 0.41
CA LEU A 102 6.12 2.03 -0.94
C LEU A 102 4.89 2.94 -0.94
N ARG A 103 3.92 2.71 -0.03
CA ARG A 103 2.77 3.61 0.14
C ARG A 103 3.17 4.99 0.68
N LEU A 104 4.06 5.05 1.66
CA LEU A 104 4.62 6.32 2.15
C LEU A 104 5.37 7.05 1.04
N LEU A 105 6.15 6.33 0.25
CA LEU A 105 6.89 6.88 -0.89
C LEU A 105 5.94 7.48 -1.94
N ARG A 106 4.87 6.74 -2.27
CA ARG A 106 3.83 7.21 -3.19
C ARG A 106 3.10 8.44 -2.66
N ALA A 107 2.79 8.46 -1.36
CA ALA A 107 2.15 9.60 -0.71
C ALA A 107 3.07 10.84 -0.73
N ASN A 108 4.36 10.67 -0.49
CA ASN A 108 5.34 11.75 -0.57
C ASN A 108 5.48 12.30 -2.00
N ASP A 109 5.59 11.44 -3.02
CA ASP A 109 5.62 11.90 -4.43
C ASP A 109 4.31 12.62 -4.80
N PHE A 110 3.16 12.17 -4.29
CA PHE A 110 1.88 12.86 -4.46
C PHE A 110 1.87 14.23 -3.77
N VAL A 111 2.36 14.36 -2.53
CA VAL A 111 2.45 15.64 -1.80
C VAL A 111 3.39 16.60 -2.51
N VAL A 112 4.60 16.18 -2.88
CA VAL A 112 5.58 17.01 -3.58
C VAL A 112 5.05 17.45 -4.95
N ARG A 113 4.42 16.54 -5.71
CA ARG A 113 3.78 16.90 -6.99
C ARG A 113 2.50 17.71 -6.83
N ALA A 114 1.82 17.68 -5.69
CA ALA A 114 0.65 18.51 -5.40
C ALA A 114 1.04 19.90 -4.88
N GLU A 115 2.19 20.03 -4.20
CA GLU A 115 2.75 21.32 -3.79
C GLU A 115 3.16 22.18 -5.00
N VAL A 116 3.73 21.60 -6.05
CA VAL A 116 4.11 22.35 -7.27
C VAL A 116 2.92 23.09 -7.92
N PRO A 117 1.76 22.45 -8.20
CA PRO A 117 0.59 23.14 -8.71
C PRO A 117 -0.04 24.05 -7.66
N LEU A 118 -0.05 23.70 -6.37
CA LEU A 118 -0.52 24.60 -5.30
C LEU A 118 0.29 25.90 -5.25
N ARG A 119 1.63 25.82 -5.38
CA ARG A 119 2.54 26.97 -5.39
C ARG A 119 2.36 27.81 -6.66
N ARG A 120 2.16 27.18 -7.82
CA ARG A 120 1.81 27.87 -9.08
C ARG A 120 0.45 28.56 -9.00
N VAL A 121 -0.55 27.93 -8.38
CA VAL A 121 -1.87 28.52 -8.17
C VAL A 121 -1.80 29.66 -7.16
N LEU A 122 -1.06 29.52 -6.06
CA LEU A 122 -0.81 30.60 -5.10
C LEU A 122 -0.08 31.79 -5.73
N LEU A 123 0.89 31.54 -6.61
CA LEU A 123 1.53 32.59 -7.42
C LEU A 123 0.52 33.26 -8.36
N ALA A 124 -0.28 32.48 -9.09
CA ALA A 124 -1.32 33.03 -9.97
C ALA A 124 -2.40 33.82 -9.20
N VAL A 125 -2.78 33.36 -8.01
CA VAL A 125 -3.72 34.06 -7.11
C VAL A 125 -3.09 35.33 -6.55
N LYS A 126 -1.82 35.31 -6.10
CA LYS A 126 -1.11 36.51 -5.63
C LYS A 126 -0.93 37.56 -6.74
N ILE A 127 -0.57 37.12 -7.95
CA ILE A 127 -0.44 37.99 -9.12
C ILE A 127 -1.82 38.55 -9.51
N GLY A 128 -2.86 37.71 -9.51
CA GLY A 128 -4.24 38.11 -9.78
C GLY A 128 -4.82 39.07 -8.74
N SER A 129 -4.51 38.87 -7.45
CA SER A 129 -4.94 39.77 -6.37
C SER A 129 -4.18 41.10 -6.40
N ALA A 130 -2.87 41.09 -6.70
CA ALA A 130 -2.07 42.31 -6.82
C ALA A 130 -2.53 43.17 -8.02
N THR A 131 -2.88 42.55 -9.14
CA THR A 131 -3.46 43.25 -10.31
C THR A 131 -4.86 43.78 -10.03
N MET A 132 -5.67 43.07 -9.24
CA MET A 132 -6.98 43.60 -8.78
C MET A 132 -6.84 44.80 -7.83
N VAL A 133 -5.88 44.79 -6.91
CA VAL A 133 -5.62 45.91 -6.00
C VAL A 133 -5.08 47.13 -6.77
N ALA A 134 -4.16 46.92 -7.72
CA ALA A 134 -3.70 47.98 -8.61
C ALA A 134 -4.86 48.55 -9.47
N TYR A 135 -5.80 47.72 -9.90
CA TYR A 135 -7.01 48.13 -10.64
C TYR A 135 -7.98 48.98 -9.79
N VAL A 136 -8.25 48.58 -8.54
CA VAL A 136 -9.12 49.33 -7.62
C VAL A 136 -8.51 50.69 -7.26
N VAL A 137 -7.18 50.75 -7.11
CA VAL A 137 -6.45 51.99 -6.84
C VAL A 137 -6.39 52.90 -8.08
N SER A 138 -6.35 52.33 -9.29
CA SER A 138 -6.15 53.10 -10.53
C SER A 138 -7.42 53.63 -11.20
N ARG A 139 -8.60 53.49 -10.56
CA ARG A 139 -9.92 54.05 -10.96
C ARG A 139 -9.99 54.56 -12.42
N HIS A 140 -10.27 53.70 -13.40
CA HIS A 140 -10.99 54.01 -14.65
C HIS A 140 -11.35 52.68 -15.36
N GLY A 141 -12.64 52.40 -15.48
CA GLY A 141 -13.19 51.09 -15.88
C GLY A 141 -13.03 50.79 -17.37
N VAL A 142 -12.58 49.57 -17.70
CA VAL A 142 -12.47 49.09 -19.08
C VAL A 142 -13.11 47.68 -19.22
N PRO A 143 -13.88 47.38 -20.29
CA PRO A 143 -14.68 46.15 -20.43
C PRO A 143 -13.91 44.83 -20.53
N ALA A 144 -12.60 44.88 -20.82
CA ALA A 144 -11.75 43.71 -21.07
C ALA A 144 -11.63 42.75 -19.86
N ILE A 145 -11.94 43.23 -18.65
CA ILE A 145 -11.74 42.49 -17.39
C ILE A 145 -12.88 41.52 -17.10
N ARG A 146 -14.08 41.72 -17.69
CA ARG A 146 -15.21 40.78 -17.56
C ARG A 146 -14.84 39.41 -18.16
N GLY A 147 -14.00 39.39 -19.19
CA GLY A 147 -13.44 38.16 -19.77
C GLY A 147 -12.46 37.46 -18.84
N LEU A 148 -11.59 38.21 -18.16
CA LEU A 148 -10.59 37.67 -17.23
C LEU A 148 -11.22 37.08 -15.95
N VAL A 149 -12.24 37.73 -15.39
CA VAL A 149 -13.03 37.17 -14.27
C VAL A 149 -13.75 35.89 -14.70
N ARG A 150 -14.23 35.83 -15.95
CA ARG A 150 -14.88 34.63 -16.50
C ARG A 150 -13.90 33.48 -16.70
N ILE A 151 -12.69 33.75 -17.18
CA ILE A 151 -11.62 32.75 -17.34
C ILE A 151 -11.15 32.25 -15.96
N PHE A 152 -11.00 33.15 -14.99
CA PHE A 152 -10.58 32.79 -13.63
C PHE A 152 -11.64 31.95 -12.91
N SER A 153 -12.92 32.30 -13.04
CA SER A 153 -14.04 31.52 -12.49
C SER A 153 -14.20 30.16 -13.19
N LEU A 154 -13.99 30.07 -14.50
CA LEU A 154 -13.93 28.79 -15.24
C LEU A 154 -12.77 27.91 -14.76
N GLY A 155 -11.58 28.49 -14.56
CA GLY A 155 -10.41 27.78 -14.03
C GLY A 155 -10.64 27.26 -12.61
N MET A 156 -11.25 28.06 -11.74
CA MET A 156 -11.59 27.67 -10.37
C MET A 156 -12.70 26.59 -10.32
N ARG A 157 -13.65 26.61 -11.26
CA ARG A 157 -14.71 25.60 -11.35
C ARG A 157 -14.17 24.23 -11.79
N GLY A 158 -13.31 24.20 -12.81
CA GLY A 158 -12.64 22.96 -13.22
C GLY A 158 -11.70 22.39 -12.16
N PHE A 159 -11.08 23.25 -11.36
CA PHE A 159 -10.28 22.83 -10.20
C PHE A 159 -11.12 22.20 -9.09
N LEU A 160 -12.26 22.81 -8.74
CA LEU A 160 -13.19 22.28 -7.73
C LEU A 160 -13.82 20.95 -8.16
N GLU A 161 -14.15 20.79 -9.45
CA GLU A 161 -14.66 19.53 -9.98
C GLU A 161 -13.61 18.40 -9.92
N ARG A 162 -12.34 18.68 -10.24
CA ARG A 162 -11.25 17.69 -10.11
C ARG A 162 -10.97 17.30 -8.65
N TYR A 163 -11.09 18.22 -7.70
CA TYR A 163 -10.97 17.91 -6.27
C TYR A 163 -12.17 17.12 -5.73
N ARG A 164 -13.38 17.34 -6.27
CA ARG A 164 -14.59 16.62 -5.87
C ARG A 164 -14.58 15.16 -6.34
N VAL A 165 -14.07 14.88 -7.55
CA VAL A 165 -13.91 13.50 -8.07
C VAL A 165 -12.83 12.74 -7.28
N ALA A 166 -11.76 13.40 -6.86
CA ALA A 166 -10.71 12.78 -6.04
C ALA A 166 -11.20 12.36 -4.63
N ARG A 167 -12.28 12.97 -4.11
CA ARG A 167 -12.88 12.62 -2.81
C ARG A 167 -13.88 11.45 -2.87
N PHE A 168 -14.32 11.06 -4.06
CA PHE A 168 -15.24 9.92 -4.28
C PHE A 168 -14.52 8.62 -4.69
N LEU A 169 -13.18 8.64 -4.75
CA LEU A 169 -12.32 7.52 -5.13
C LEU A 169 -11.34 7.12 -3.99
N ILE A 170 -11.74 7.39 -2.74
CA ILE A 170 -11.15 6.84 -1.50
C ILE A 170 -12.11 5.79 -0.96
#